data_AF-T1HGJ8-F1
#
_entry.id   AF-T1HGJ8-F1
#
_cell.length_a   1.000
_cell.length_b   1.000
_cell.length_c   1.000
_cell.angle_alpha   90.00
_cell.angle_beta   90.00
_cell.angle_gamma   90.00
#
_symmetry.space_group_name_H-M   'P 1'
#
loop_
_entity.id
_entity.type
_entity.pdbx_description
1 polymer ?
#
loop_
_entity_poly.entity_id
_entity_poly.type
_entity_poly.pdbx_seq_one_letter_code
_entity_poly.pdbx_strand_id
1 'polypeptide(L)'
;LLFFSQLWIPWRMTPFWPYFAGMAFDTLLIVTTTQYYMSFTALLFAFTTELNACIRVLQHRLETNGPADKNVYRYHQTILELLKDYNKLFSGPVYWEILVSTLQPCGFIYAFIK
;
A
#
# COMPACT_ATOMS: atom_id res chain seq x y z
N LEU A 1 1.30 -24.89 3.16
CA LEU A 1 0.43 -23.73 2.83
C LEU A 1 0.82 -23.17 1.45
N LEU A 2 0.75 -24.02 0.42
CA LEU A 2 1.15 -23.74 -0.97
C LEU A 2 -0.04 -24.03 -1.90
N PHE A 3 -1.19 -23.39 -1.64
CA PHE A 3 -2.44 -23.72 -2.34
C PHE A 3 -3.34 -22.50 -2.51
N PHE A 4 -2.88 -21.45 -3.19
CA PHE A 4 -3.81 -20.37 -3.57
C PHE A 4 -3.70 -19.83 -5.00
N SER A 5 -2.65 -20.13 -5.76
CA SER A 5 -2.59 -19.79 -7.19
C SER A 5 -2.89 -21.04 -8.03
N GLN A 6 -4.18 -21.33 -8.24
CA GLN A 6 -4.60 -22.23 -9.32
C GLN A 6 -4.44 -21.48 -10.66
N LEU A 7 -3.19 -21.13 -10.99
CA LEU A 7 -2.82 -20.49 -12.23
C LEU A 7 -3.19 -21.44 -13.37
N TRP A 8 -4.05 -20.98 -14.28
CA TRP A 8 -4.39 -21.74 -15.47
C TRP A 8 -3.16 -21.78 -16.38
N ILE A 9 -2.45 -22.89 -16.35
CA ILE A 9 -1.23 -23.09 -17.13
C ILE A 9 -1.58 -24.03 -18.29
N PRO A 10 -1.39 -23.61 -19.55
CA PRO A 10 -1.85 -24.36 -20.73
C PRO A 10 -1.08 -25.67 -20.98
N TRP A 11 0.00 -25.93 -20.23
CA TRP A 11 0.89 -27.08 -20.39
C TRP A 11 0.55 -28.19 -19.39
N ARG A 12 0.64 -29.45 -19.81
CA ARG A 12 0.51 -30.60 -18.91
C ARG A 12 1.66 -30.63 -17.89
N MET A 13 1.34 -30.33 -16.64
CA MET A 13 2.23 -30.37 -15.47
C MET A 13 2.56 -31.79 -14.97
N THR A 14 2.45 -32.81 -15.82
CA THR A 14 2.67 -34.21 -15.44
C THR A 14 4.16 -34.61 -15.32
N PRO A 15 5.11 -34.09 -16.12
CA PRO A 15 6.52 -34.39 -15.94
C PRO A 15 7.16 -33.49 -14.87
N PHE A 16 8.21 -33.98 -14.21
CA PHE A 16 8.90 -33.27 -13.12
C PHE A 16 9.44 -31.89 -13.55
N TRP A 17 10.04 -31.79 -14.74
CA TRP A 17 10.67 -30.54 -15.21
C TRP A 17 9.68 -29.39 -15.46
N PRO A 18 8.57 -29.57 -16.21
CA PRO A 18 7.53 -28.55 -16.33
C PRO A 18 6.89 -28.16 -14.99
N TYR A 19 6.70 -29.13 -14.10
CA TYR A 19 6.16 -28.87 -12.77
C TYR A 19 7.10 -28.00 -11.92
N PHE A 20 8.39 -28.34 -11.91
CA PHE A 20 9.42 -27.55 -11.21
C PHE A 20 9.54 -26.14 -11.79
N ALA A 21 9.53 -26.00 -13.12
CA ALA A 21 9.55 -24.68 -13.78
C ALA A 21 8.32 -23.83 -13.42
N GLY A 22 7.13 -24.45 -13.36
CA GLY A 22 5.90 -23.79 -12.91
C GLY A 22 5.99 -23.31 -11.46
N MET A 23 6.48 -24.15 -10.54
CA MET A 23 6.69 -23.77 -9.14
C MET A 23 7.71 -22.64 -8.98
N ALA A 24 8.82 -22.69 -9.72
CA ALA A 24 9.84 -21.64 -9.67
C ALA A 24 9.28 -20.31 -10.18
N PHE A 25 8.50 -20.33 -11.26
CA PHE A 25 7.84 -19.15 -11.79
C PHE A 25 6.82 -18.56 -10.81
N ASP A 26 5.93 -19.39 -10.24
CA ASP A 26 4.94 -18.95 -9.25
C ASP A 26 5.62 -18.35 -8.01
N THR A 27 6.69 -18.98 -7.53
CA THR A 27 7.48 -18.47 -6.39
C THR A 27 8.09 -17.11 -6.70
N LEU A 28 8.70 -16.94 -7.88
CA LEU A 28 9.25 -15.66 -8.30
C LEU A 28 8.16 -14.58 -8.43
N LEU A 29 6.99 -14.95 -8.96
CA LEU A 29 5.86 -14.04 -9.10
C LEU A 29 5.33 -13.60 -7.73
N ILE A 30 5.18 -14.53 -6.78
CA ILE A 30 4.75 -14.22 -5.41
C ILE A 30 5.77 -13.33 -4.71
N VAL A 31 7.06 -13.66 -4.78
CA VAL A 31 8.12 -12.89 -4.12
C VAL A 31 8.19 -11.47 -4.67
N THR A 32 8.18 -11.31 -5.99
CA THR A 32 8.21 -9.98 -6.61
C THR A 32 6.97 -9.16 -6.27
N THR A 33 5.77 -9.75 -6.38
CA THR A 33 4.51 -9.07 -6.03
C THR A 33 4.51 -8.64 -4.57
N THR A 34 4.94 -9.51 -3.66
CA THR A 34 5.02 -9.21 -2.21
C THR A 34 6.02 -8.09 -1.95
N GLN A 35 7.18 -8.10 -2.61
CA GLN A 35 8.19 -7.06 -2.44
C GLN A 35 7.71 -5.69 -2.91
N TYR A 36 7.03 -5.62 -4.07
CA TYR A 36 6.43 -4.38 -4.55
C TYR A 36 5.35 -3.88 -3.59
N TYR A 37 4.49 -4.77 -3.11
CA TYR A 37 3.44 -4.44 -2.15
C TYR A 37 4.03 -3.90 -0.84
N MET A 38 4.99 -4.61 -0.24
CA MET A 38 5.65 -4.17 1.00
C MET A 38 6.36 -2.82 0.84
N SER A 39 7.00 -2.58 -0.32
CA SER A 39 7.66 -1.31 -0.60
C SER A 39 6.66 -0.16 -0.70
N PHE A 40 5.52 -0.38 -1.36
CA PHE A 40 4.43 0.60 -1.43
C PHE A 40 3.86 0.91 -0.04
N THR A 41 3.55 -0.13 0.75
CA THR A 41 3.03 0.03 2.12
C THR A 41 4.03 0.75 3.03
N ALA A 42 5.32 0.43 2.92
CA ALA A 42 6.36 1.12 3.69
C ALA A 42 6.45 2.61 3.33
N LEU A 43 6.33 2.95 2.04
CA LEU A 43 6.34 4.34 1.58
C LEU A 43 5.10 5.09 2.07
N LEU A 44 3.91 4.49 2.00
CA LEU A 44 2.66 5.05 2.53
C LEU A 44 2.76 5.30 4.04
N PHE A 45 3.32 4.34 4.78
CA PHE A 45 3.53 4.47 6.22
C PHE A 45 4.50 5.60 6.55
N ALA A 46 5.67 5.64 5.89
CA ALA A 46 6.67 6.68 6.08
C ALA A 46 6.10 8.08 5.78
N PHE A 47 5.38 8.22 4.66
CA PHE A 47 4.72 9.48 4.30
C PHE A 47 3.71 9.91 5.38
N THR A 48 2.90 8.98 5.87
CA THR A 48 1.90 9.25 6.92
C THR A 48 2.56 9.67 8.23
N THR A 49 3.67 9.03 8.62
CA THR A 49 4.40 9.39 9.84
C THR A 49 5.03 10.78 9.76
N GLU A 50 5.64 11.12 8.63
CA GLU A 50 6.24 12.44 8.41
C GLU A 50 5.17 13.54 8.36
N LEU A 51 4.04 13.28 7.70
CA LEU A 51 2.91 14.19 7.67
C LEU A 51 2.35 14.46 9.08
N ASN A 52 2.21 13.41 9.89
CA ASN A 52 1.74 13.53 11.27
C ASN A 52 2.73 14.33 12.13
N ALA A 53 4.04 14.13 11.95
CA ALA A 53 5.06 14.94 12.62
C ALA A 53 4.96 16.42 12.23
N CYS A 54 4.80 16.72 10.93
CA CYS A 54 4.63 18.09 10.44
C CYS A 54 3.38 18.76 11.04
N ILE A 55 2.26 18.04 11.10
CA ILE A 55 1.02 18.55 11.70
C ILE A 55 1.18 18.81 13.20
N ARG A 56 1.86 17.92 13.94
CA ARG A 56 2.15 18.14 15.37
C ARG A 56 3.00 19.38 15.61
N VAL A 57 4.03 19.59 14.79
CA VAL A 57 4.86 20.81 14.87
C VAL A 57 4.03 22.05 14.57
N LEU A 58 3.16 21.98 13.55
CA LEU A 58 2.27 23.09 13.19
C LEU A 58 1.29 23.42 14.32
N GLN A 59 0.68 22.39 14.93
CA GLN A 59 -0.23 22.53 16.05
C GLN A 59 0.48 23.16 17.26
N HIS A 60 1.68 22.67 17.60
CA HIS A 60 2.45 23.24 18.70
C HIS A 60 2.80 24.72 18.46
N ARG A 61 3.14 25.11 17.22
CA ARG A 61 3.37 26.52 16.86
C ARG A 61 2.11 27.36 16.96
N LEU A 62 0.95 26.82 16.57
CA LEU A 62 -0.33 27.50 16.69
C LEU A 62 -0.68 27.75 18.17
N GLU A 63 -0.44 26.77 19.04
CA GLU A 63 -0.68 26.87 20.48
C GLU A 63 0.29 27.84 21.18
N THR A 64 1.54 27.92 20.73
CA THR A 64 2.58 28.76 21.34
C THR A 64 2.60 30.21 20.83
N ASN A 65 2.50 30.41 19.51
CA ASN A 65 2.61 31.72 18.87
C ASN A 65 1.25 32.35 18.53
N GLY A 66 0.16 31.57 18.64
CA GLY A 66 -1.18 32.00 18.25
C GLY A 66 -1.38 32.10 16.72
N PRO A 67 -2.60 32.44 16.28
CA PRO A 67 -2.97 32.48 14.86
C PRO A 67 -2.36 33.65 14.08
N ALA A 68 -1.65 34.58 14.74
CA ALA A 68 -1.02 35.73 14.11
C ALA A 68 0.34 35.41 13.45
N ASP A 69 0.90 34.21 13.67
CA ASP A 69 2.15 33.78 13.05
C ASP A 69 1.95 33.51 11.54
N LYS A 70 2.44 34.43 10.71
CA LYS A 70 2.38 34.33 9.24
C LYS A 70 3.02 33.05 8.69
N ASN A 71 3.94 32.40 9.43
CA ASN A 71 4.59 31.19 8.96
C ASN A 71 3.69 29.96 9.08
N VAL A 72 2.76 29.94 10.03
CA VAL A 72 1.82 28.81 10.23
C VAL A 72 0.98 28.59 8.97
N TYR A 73 0.46 29.66 8.38
CA TYR A 73 -0.32 29.55 7.14
C TYR A 73 0.52 29.02 5.97
N ARG A 74 1.77 29.49 5.85
CA ARG A 74 2.70 29.01 4.82
C ARG A 74 3.01 27.52 4.98
N TYR A 75 3.32 27.06 6.19
CA TYR A 75 3.57 25.64 6.44
C TYR A 75 2.33 24.79 6.20
N HIS A 76 1.15 25.27 6.59
CA HIS A 76 -0.12 24.60 6.28
C HIS A 76 -0.32 24.45 4.77
N GLN A 77 -0.08 25.51 3.99
CA GLN A 77 -0.16 25.44 2.54
C GLN A 77 0.85 24.46 1.94
N THR A 78 2.10 24.46 2.41
CA THR A 78 3.11 23.48 1.97
C THR A 78 2.67 22.05 2.26
N ILE A 79 2.07 21.77 3.42
CA ILE A 79 1.51 20.45 3.76
C ILE A 79 0.41 20.08 2.78
N LEU A 80 -0.52 21.00 2.46
CA LEU A 80 -1.59 20.75 1.49
C LEU A 80 -1.06 20.48 0.08
N GLU A 81 -0.05 21.21 -0.37
CA GLU A 81 0.61 20.97 -1.66
C GLU A 81 1.26 19.58 -1.71
N LEU A 82 1.99 19.20 -0.66
CA LEU A 82 2.57 17.86 -0.50
C LEU A 82 1.52 16.76 -0.57
N LEU A 83 0.39 16.96 0.10
CA LEU A 83 -0.72 16.00 0.12
C LEU A 83 -1.40 15.89 -1.25
N LYS A 84 -1.53 17.00 -1.97
CA LYS A 84 -2.07 17.05 -3.33
C LYS A 84 -1.16 16.34 -4.32
N ASP A 85 0.14 16.56 -4.24
CA ASP A 85 1.13 15.91 -5.09
C ASP A 85 1.21 14.40 -4.81
N TYR A 86 1.19 14.02 -3.53
CA TYR A 86 1.08 12.62 -3.13
C TYR A 86 -0.16 11.96 -3.72
N ASN A 87 -1.33 12.60 -3.58
CA ASN A 87 -2.58 12.09 -4.11
C ASN A 87 -2.55 11.99 -5.64
N LYS A 88 -1.95 12.95 -6.35
CA LYS A 88 -1.79 12.89 -7.81
C LYS A 88 -0.96 11.68 -8.26
N LEU A 89 0.07 11.32 -7.50
CA LEU A 89 0.97 10.20 -7.82
C LEU A 89 0.40 8.83 -7.40
N PHE A 90 -0.26 8.77 -6.25
CA PHE A 90 -0.59 7.50 -5.59
C PHE A 90 -2.10 7.25 -5.41
N SER A 91 -2.98 8.16 -5.83
CA SER A 91 -4.45 7.97 -5.74
C SER A 91 -4.89 6.64 -6.33
N GLY A 92 -4.50 6.32 -7.56
CA GLY A 92 -4.88 5.08 -8.23
C GLY A 92 -4.53 3.82 -7.42
N PRO A 93 -3.24 3.60 -7.10
CA PRO A 93 -2.81 2.47 -6.26
C PRO A 93 -3.50 2.42 -4.88
N VAL A 94 -3.64 3.56 -4.19
CA VAL A 94 -4.30 3.62 -2.87
C VAL A 94 -5.79 3.27 -2.97
N TYR A 95 -6.52 3.80 -3.96
CA TYR A 95 -7.93 3.46 -4.16
C TYR A 95 -8.11 1.98 -4.49
N TRP A 96 -7.23 1.43 -5.32
CA TRP A 96 -7.25 0.01 -5.65
C TRP A 96 -7.00 -0.86 -4.42
N GLU A 97 -6.01 -0.50 -3.60
CA GLU A 97 -5.73 -1.19 -2.34
C GLU A 97 -6.95 -1.17 -1.40
N ILE A 98 -7.60 -0.02 -1.23
CA ILE A 98 -8.81 0.10 -0.40
C ILE A 98 -9.92 -0.81 -0.93
N LEU A 99 -10.14 -0.86 -2.24
CA LEU A 99 -11.16 -1.73 -2.85
C LEU A 99 -10.83 -3.21 -2.65
N VAL A 100 -9.57 -3.63 -2.87
CA VAL A 100 -9.15 -5.02 -2.68
C VAL A 100 -9.22 -5.42 -1.21
N SER A 101 -8.75 -4.57 -0.30
CA SER A 101 -8.74 -4.80 1.14
C SER A 101 -10.14 -4.81 1.75
N THR A 102 -11.12 -4.14 1.14
CA THR A 102 -12.53 -4.23 1.57
C THR A 102 -13.22 -5.49 1.06
N LEU A 103 -12.81 -6.01 -0.11
CA LEU A 103 -13.34 -7.25 -0.68
C LEU A 103 -12.72 -8.53 -0.08
N GLN A 104 -11.41 -8.50 0.24
CA GLN A 104 -10.70 -9.63 0.83
C GLN A 104 -11.37 -10.24 2.07
N PRO A 105 -11.75 -9.48 3.12
CA PRO A 105 -12.37 -10.05 4.31
C PRO A 105 -13.68 -10.78 3.98
N CYS A 106 -14.46 -10.33 3.00
CA CYS A 106 -15.68 -11.02 2.58
C CYS A 106 -15.39 -12.42 2.00
N GLY A 107 -14.37 -12.53 1.15
CA GLY A 107 -13.94 -13.81 0.56
C GLY A 107 -13.30 -14.75 1.58
N PHE A 108 -12.44 -14.22 2.46
CA PHE A 108 -11.82 -15.00 3.53
C PHE A 108 -12.85 -15.49 4.54
N ILE A 109 -13.73 -14.62 5.03
CA ILE A 109 -14.78 -15.01 5.98
C ILE A 109 -15.71 -16.06 5.37
N TYR A 110 -16.10 -15.93 4.10
CA TYR A 110 -16.89 -16.94 3.40
C TYR A 110 -16.18 -18.30 3.31
N ALA A 111 -14.87 -18.31 3.02
CA ALA A 111 -14.06 -19.53 2.99
C ALA A 111 -13.82 -20.15 4.38
N PHE A 112 -13.90 -19.38 5.46
CA PHE A 112 -13.81 -19.89 6.84
C PHE A 112 -15.14 -20.42 7.38
N ILE A 113 -16.28 -19.93 6.87
CA ILE A 113 -17.62 -20.39 7.26
C ILE A 113 -17.98 -21.74 6.61
N LYS A 114 -17.40 -22.06 5.46
CA LYS A 114 -17.70 -23.25 4.66
C LYS A 114 -16.64 -24.33 4.84
#